data_AF-A0A7V0SS10-F1
#
_entry.id   AF-A0A7V0SS10-F1
#
_cell.length_a   1.000
_cell.length_b   1.000
_cell.length_c   1.000
_cell.angle_alpha   90.00
_cell.angle_beta   90.00
_cell.angle_gamma   90.00
#
_symmetry.space_group_name_H-M   'P 1'
#
loop_
_entity.id
_entity.type
_entity.pdbx_description
1 polymer ?
#
loop_
_entity_poly.entity_id
_entity_poly.type
_entity_poly.pdbx_seq_one_letter_code
_entity_poly.pdbx_strand_id
1 'polypeptide(L)'
;MNLEMMKREGLSKAIIIFFLVFFIWAILQFLAPIGLPSNSIKDLSGLTGVSDNEEIIGEMPFPWGSVYSCGDSLCHQKADRSLFI
;
A
#
# COMPACT_ATOMS: atom_id res chain seq x y z
N MET A 1 48.01 8.34 -19.48
CA MET A 1 46.95 7.43 -19.03
C MET A 1 45.62 8.08 -19.37
N ASN A 2 44.98 7.64 -20.46
CA ASN A 2 43.67 8.18 -20.86
C ASN A 2 42.60 7.46 -20.04
N LEU A 3 41.92 8.20 -19.18
CA LEU A 3 40.74 7.72 -18.49
C LEU A 3 39.58 7.80 -19.48
N GLU A 4 39.27 6.71 -20.15
CA GLU A 4 37.98 6.58 -20.82
C GLU A 4 36.89 6.61 -19.75
N MET A 5 36.15 7.71 -19.70
CA MET A 5 34.95 7.81 -18.88
C MET A 5 33.91 6.85 -19.44
N MET A 6 33.73 5.70 -18.79
CA MET A 6 32.62 4.80 -19.08
C MET A 6 31.30 5.55 -18.93
N LYS A 7 30.55 5.64 -20.03
CA LYS A 7 29.20 6.18 -20.04
C LYS A 7 28.34 5.35 -19.08
N ARG A 8 27.86 5.96 -17.99
CA ARG A 8 26.88 5.31 -17.12
C ARG A 8 25.65 4.99 -17.97
N GLU A 9 25.27 3.71 -18.03
CA GLU A 9 24.00 3.35 -18.65
C GLU A 9 22.88 4.12 -17.95
N GLY A 10 22.04 4.79 -18.73
CA GLY A 10 20.90 5.51 -18.20
C GLY A 10 19.93 4.53 -17.55
N LEU A 11 19.36 4.89 -16.41
CA LEU A 11 18.36 4.07 -15.74
C LEU A 11 17.17 3.83 -16.69
N SER A 12 16.78 2.56 -16.86
CA SER A 12 15.64 2.21 -17.71
C SER A 12 14.37 2.92 -17.20
N LYS A 13 13.65 3.55 -18.14
CA LYS A 13 12.34 4.17 -17.84
C LYS A 13 11.37 3.17 -17.21
N ALA A 14 11.43 1.90 -17.62
CA ALA A 14 10.61 0.84 -17.05
C ALA A 14 10.92 0.62 -15.56
N ILE A 15 12.20 0.63 -15.18
CA ILE A 15 12.62 0.49 -13.77
C ILE A 15 12.11 1.69 -12.95
N ILE A 16 12.20 2.90 -13.50
CA ILE A 16 11.71 4.11 -12.82
C ILE A 16 10.19 4.02 -12.62
N ILE A 17 9.43 3.64 -13.65
CA ILE A 17 7.98 3.52 -13.56
C ILE A 17 7.60 2.47 -12.51
N PHE A 18 8.23 1.29 -12.55
CA PHE A 18 8.02 0.24 -11.58
C PHE A 18 8.31 0.73 -10.15
N PHE A 19 9.46 1.38 -9.95
CA PHE A 19 9.83 1.96 -8.66
C PHE A 19 8.77 2.95 -8.16
N LEU A 20 8.32 3.89 -9.00
CA LEU A 20 7.34 4.89 -8.60
C LEU A 20 6.00 4.28 -8.18
N VAL A 21 5.51 3.27 -8.91
CA VAL A 21 4.26 2.58 -8.56
C VAL A 21 4.35 1.93 -7.18
N PHE A 22 5.40 1.15 -6.92
CA PHE A 22 5.58 0.50 -5.63
C PHE A 22 5.94 1.46 -4.50
N PHE A 23 6.63 2.56 -4.81
CA PHE A 23 6.96 3.58 -3.83
C PHE A 23 5.70 4.34 -3.39
N ILE A 24 4.84 4.73 -4.33
CA ILE A 24 3.52 5.32 -4.02
C ILE A 24 2.70 4.33 -3.20
N TRP A 25 2.64 3.06 -3.61
CA TRP A 25 1.94 2.02 -2.87
C TRP A 25 2.42 1.88 -1.42
N ALA A 26 3.75 1.86 -1.21
CA ALA A 26 4.33 1.80 0.13
C ALA A 26 3.94 3.02 0.98
N ILE A 27 3.99 4.23 0.42
CA ILE A 27 3.56 5.46 1.11
C ILE A 27 2.10 5.35 1.55
N LEU A 28 1.20 4.87 0.67
CA LEU A 28 -0.22 4.75 0.98
C LEU A 28 -0.48 3.86 2.21
N GLN A 29 0.30 2.79 2.41
CA GLN A 29 0.17 1.93 3.57
C GLN A 29 0.42 2.67 4.89
N PHE A 30 1.40 3.59 4.92
CA PHE A 30 1.71 4.39 6.10
C PHE A 30 0.73 5.56 6.29
N LEU A 31 0.13 6.06 5.22
CA LEU A 31 -0.85 7.15 5.29
C LEU A 31 -2.26 6.68 5.62
N ALA A 32 -2.59 5.40 5.42
CA ALA A 32 -3.93 4.86 5.63
C ALA A 32 -4.52 5.15 7.03
N PRO A 33 -3.77 5.02 8.15
CA PRO A 33 -4.30 5.36 9.49
C PRO A 33 -4.63 6.84 9.66
N ILE A 34 -3.99 7.73 8.89
CA ILE A 34 -4.17 9.18 8.94
C ILE A 34 -5.28 9.63 7.99
N GLY A 35 -5.45 8.92 6.87
CA GLY A 35 -6.36 9.26 5.80
C GLY A 35 -7.85 9.01 6.10
N LEU A 36 -8.14 8.28 7.17
CA LEU A 36 -9.49 7.90 7.58
C LEU A 36 -9.87 8.54 8.93
N PRO A 37 -11.15 8.86 9.16
CA PRO A 37 -11.58 9.40 10.43
C PRO A 37 -11.28 8.43 11.58
N SER A 38 -10.86 8.95 12.73
CA SER A 38 -10.58 8.14 13.91
C SER A 38 -11.80 7.30 14.29
N ASN A 39 -11.58 6.02 14.60
CA ASN A 39 -12.61 5.04 14.96
C ASN A 39 -13.68 4.79 13.87
N SER A 40 -13.47 5.19 12.61
CA SER A 40 -14.41 4.88 11.52
C SER A 40 -14.35 3.40 11.13
N ILE A 41 -13.19 2.77 11.28
CA ILE A 41 -12.99 1.35 11.01
C ILE A 41 -13.06 0.58 12.31
N LYS A 42 -14.12 -0.21 12.46
CA LYS A 42 -14.47 -0.88 13.71
C LYS A 42 -14.12 -2.35 13.73
N ASP A 43 -14.31 -3.03 12.60
CA ASP A 43 -14.03 -4.46 12.45
C ASP A 43 -13.11 -4.67 11.26
N LEU A 44 -11.97 -5.31 11.53
CA LEU A 44 -11.00 -5.82 10.54
C LEU A 44 -10.65 -7.26 10.92
N SER A 45 -11.57 -7.95 11.61
CA SER A 45 -11.47 -9.38 11.79
C SER A 45 -11.73 -10.06 10.44
N GLY A 46 -11.14 -11.25 10.27
CA GLY A 46 -11.24 -11.95 9.01
C GLY A 46 -10.24 -13.06 8.80
N LEU A 47 -10.48 -13.84 7.75
CA LEU A 47 -9.66 -14.95 7.29
C LEU A 47 -8.61 -14.47 6.29
N THR A 48 -7.37 -14.88 6.53
CA THR A 48 -6.26 -14.70 5.59
C THR A 48 -6.58 -15.27 4.22
N GLY A 49 -6.42 -14.48 3.16
CA GLY A 49 -6.63 -14.92 1.78
C GLY A 49 -8.08 -14.90 1.33
N VAL A 50 -8.99 -14.32 2.12
CA VAL A 50 -10.40 -14.12 1.79
C VAL A 50 -10.69 -12.62 1.82
N SER A 51 -11.66 -12.19 1.02
CA SER A 51 -12.22 -10.84 1.04
C SER A 51 -13.49 -10.90 1.88
N ASP A 52 -13.43 -10.46 3.13
CA ASP A 52 -14.54 -10.55 4.09
C ASP A 52 -14.98 -9.19 4.66
N ASN A 53 -14.31 -8.10 4.25
CA ASN A 53 -14.67 -6.73 4.64
C ASN A 53 -15.20 -5.88 3.46
N GLU A 54 -15.68 -6.50 2.38
CA GLU A 54 -16.06 -5.83 1.12
C GLU A 54 -17.09 -4.70 1.29
N GLU A 55 -18.08 -4.88 2.16
CA GLU A 55 -19.13 -3.87 2.42
C GLU A 55 -18.50 -2.58 2.97
N ILE A 56 -17.65 -2.71 3.99
CA ILE A 56 -16.95 -1.58 4.62
C ILE A 56 -15.95 -0.96 3.64
N ILE A 57 -15.21 -1.80 2.89
CA ILE A 57 -14.21 -1.36 1.92
C ILE A 57 -14.85 -0.58 0.77
N GLY A 58 -16.04 -0.98 0.32
CA GLY A 58 -16.77 -0.32 -0.77
C GLY A 58 -17.20 1.11 -0.44
N GLU A 59 -17.31 1.45 0.84
CA GLU A 59 -17.67 2.81 1.30
C GLU A 59 -16.44 3.71 1.49
N MET A 60 -15.23 3.17 1.43
CA MET A 60 -14.01 3.95 1.65
C MET A 60 -13.69 4.83 0.45
N PRO A 61 -13.29 6.10 0.67
CA PRO A 61 -12.87 6.95 -0.44
C PRO A 61 -11.55 6.45 -1.04
N PHE A 62 -11.35 6.73 -2.33
CA PHE A 62 -10.05 6.52 -2.96
C PHE A 62 -8.98 7.38 -2.27
N PRO A 63 -7.77 6.84 -1.97
CA PRO A 63 -7.26 5.52 -2.35
C PRO A 63 -7.42 4.41 -1.28
N TRP A 64 -8.09 4.69 -0.17
CA TRP A 64 -8.08 3.82 1.01
C TRP A 64 -8.80 2.49 0.78
N GLY A 65 -9.88 2.48 0.00
CA GLY A 65 -10.54 1.21 -0.37
C GLY A 65 -9.60 0.22 -1.06
N SER A 66 -8.69 0.69 -1.91
CA SER A 66 -7.68 -0.18 -2.55
C SER A 66 -6.65 -0.71 -1.55
N VAL A 67 -6.19 0.15 -0.64
CA VAL A 67 -5.25 -0.24 0.43
C VAL A 67 -5.89 -1.31 1.32
N TYR A 68 -7.12 -1.08 1.76
CA TYR A 68 -7.84 -2.01 2.63
C TYR A 68 -8.24 -3.30 1.90
N SER A 69 -8.63 -3.24 0.62
CA SER A 69 -8.88 -4.44 -0.19
C SER A 69 -7.65 -5.33 -0.32
N CYS A 70 -6.49 -4.77 -0.63
CA CYS A 70 -5.25 -5.53 -0.66
C CYS A 70 -4.88 -6.04 0.75
N GLY A 71 -5.07 -5.22 1.78
CA GLY A 71 -4.83 -5.59 3.17
C GLY A 71 -5.71 -6.73 3.67
N ASP A 72 -6.97 -6.80 3.22
CA ASP A 72 -7.95 -7.84 3.55
C ASP A 72 -7.50 -9.18 2.99
N SER A 73 -7.22 -9.22 1.68
CA SER A 73 -6.73 -10.42 1.00
C SER A 73 -5.35 -10.88 1.47
N LEU A 74 -4.46 -9.94 1.84
CA LEU A 74 -3.06 -10.21 2.16
C LEU A 74 -2.72 -10.14 3.66
N CYS A 75 -3.73 -9.94 4.53
CA CYS A 75 -3.62 -9.92 6.00
C CYS A 75 -2.90 -8.74 6.63
N HIS A 76 -2.55 -7.73 5.85
CA HIS A 76 -1.77 -6.60 6.34
C HIS A 76 -2.59 -5.62 7.20
N GLN A 77 -3.90 -5.79 7.26
CA GLN A 77 -4.81 -4.89 7.98
C GLN A 77 -5.52 -5.51 9.18
N LYS A 78 -5.21 -6.75 9.57
CA LYS A 78 -5.89 -7.35 10.74
C LYS A 78 -5.59 -6.54 12.00
N ALA A 79 -6.62 -6.32 12.83
CA ALA A 79 -6.49 -5.53 14.05
C ALA A 79 -5.41 -6.08 15.01
N ASP A 80 -5.25 -7.40 15.10
CA ASP A 80 -4.22 -8.08 15.91
C ASP A 80 -2.78 -7.88 15.41
N ARG A 81 -2.61 -7.29 14.22
CA ARG A 81 -1.33 -7.09 13.52
C ARG A 81 -1.12 -5.63 13.11
N SER A 82 -2.02 -4.75 13.54
CA SER A 82 -2.01 -3.33 13.20
C SER A 82 -1.36 -2.50 14.29
N LEU A 83 -0.78 -1.37 13.89
CA LEU A 83 -0.31 -0.35 14.82
C LEU A 83 -1.50 0.52 15.22
N PHE A 84 -1.78 0.60 16.52
CA PHE A 84 -2.75 1.54 17.07
C PHE A 84 -2.05 2.87 17.35
N ILE A 85 -2.51 3.95 16.72
CA ILE A 85 -1.99 5.32 16.89
C ILE A 85 -3.11 6.18 17.46
#